data_AF-D8UUU0-F1
#
_entry.id   AF-D8UUU0-F1
#
_cell.length_a   1.000
_cell.length_b   1.000
_cell.length_c   1.000
_cell.angle_alpha   90.00
_cell.angle_beta   90.00
_cell.angle_gamma   90.00
#
_symmetry.space_group_name_H-M   'P 1'
#
loop_
_entity.id
_entity.type
_entity.pdbx_description
1 polymer ?
#
loop_
_entity_poly.entity_id
_entity_poly.type
_entity_poly.pdbx_seq_one_letter_code
_entity_poly.pdbx_strand_id
1 'polypeptide(L)'
;MYHITIIGITAGAHRLWSHRSYKAKFPLQVILIVLNSMAFQNTTLTWARDHRVHHKCSDTNGDPHNANRGFFFSHMGWLMTKKSDE
;
A
#
# COMPACT_ATOMS: atom_id res chain seq x y z
N MET A 1 13.47 10.87 9.94
CA MET A 1 12.23 10.06 10.01
C MET A 1 11.51 9.98 8.66
N TYR A 2 11.23 11.09 7.99
CA TYR A 2 10.51 11.12 6.70
C TYR A 2 11.12 10.23 5.59
N HIS A 3 12.41 10.36 5.30
CA HIS A 3 13.04 9.58 4.22
C HIS A 3 13.05 8.08 4.49
N ILE A 4 13.28 7.67 5.75
CA ILE A 4 13.39 6.26 6.10
C ILE A 4 12.02 5.54 6.03
N THR A 5 10.93 6.21 6.42
CA THR A 5 9.58 5.64 6.31
C THR A 5 9.13 5.54 4.85
N ILE A 6 9.49 6.53 4.01
CA ILE A 6 9.26 6.47 2.56
C ILE A 6 9.95 5.26 1.93
N ILE A 7 11.18 4.94 2.35
CA ILE A 7 11.89 3.74 1.87
C ILE A 7 11.12 2.47 2.25
N GLY A 8 10.59 2.40 3.47
CA GLY A 8 9.75 1.28 3.93
C GLY A 8 8.49 1.07 3.08
N ILE A 9 7.84 2.15 2.64
CA ILE A 9 6.68 2.07 1.73
C ILE A 9 7.13 1.72 0.30
N THR A 10 8.05 2.50 -0.26
CA THR A 10 8.36 2.46 -1.70
C THR A 10 9.23 1.27 -2.11
N ALA A 11 10.31 1.00 -1.38
CA ALA A 11 11.16 -0.17 -1.65
C ALA A 11 10.51 -1.43 -1.07
N GLY A 12 9.96 -1.34 0.14
CA GLY A 12 9.27 -2.43 0.82
C GLY A 12 7.88 -2.72 0.26
N ALA A 13 6.83 -2.14 0.87
CA ALA A 13 5.44 -2.51 0.61
C ALA A 13 5.09 -2.50 -0.88
N HIS A 14 5.52 -1.47 -1.60
CA HIS A 14 5.23 -1.29 -3.01
C HIS A 14 6.04 -2.26 -3.90
N ARG A 15 7.35 -2.05 -4.03
CA ARG A 15 8.15 -2.78 -5.03
C ARG A 15 8.46 -4.23 -4.64
N LEU A 16 8.84 -4.48 -3.39
CA LEU A 16 9.21 -5.82 -2.93
C LEU A 16 7.98 -6.72 -2.70
N TRP A 17 7.03 -6.27 -1.89
CA TRP A 17 5.94 -7.15 -1.44
C TRP A 17 4.71 -7.11 -2.36
N SER A 18 4.35 -5.96 -2.93
CA SER A 18 3.19 -5.87 -3.83
C SER A 18 3.52 -6.34 -5.24
N HIS A 19 4.55 -5.76 -5.87
CA HIS A 19 4.91 -6.04 -7.27
C HIS A 19 5.94 -7.15 -7.47
N ARG A 20 6.64 -7.60 -6.43
CA ARG A 20 7.71 -8.60 -6.55
C ARG A 20 8.80 -8.19 -7.56
N SER A 21 9.07 -6.89 -7.72
CA SER A 21 9.98 -6.36 -8.73
C SER A 21 11.45 -6.76 -8.51
N TYR A 22 11.79 -7.23 -7.30
CA TYR A 22 13.10 -7.76 -6.96
C TYR A 22 13.01 -8.77 -5.81
N LYS A 23 14.10 -9.51 -5.57
CA LYS A 23 14.25 -10.42 -4.43
C LYS A 23 15.21 -9.81 -3.42
N ALA A 24 14.78 -9.71 -2.16
CA ALA A 24 15.62 -9.26 -1.05
C ALA A 24 16.06 -10.45 -0.20
N LYS A 25 17.31 -10.46 0.28
CA LYS A 25 17.75 -11.39 1.33
C LYS A 25 17.11 -11.01 2.67
N PHE A 26 17.04 -11.96 3.59
CA PHE A 26 16.39 -11.79 4.91
C PHE A 26 16.80 -10.50 5.65
N PRO A 27 18.09 -10.09 5.75
CA PRO A 27 18.46 -8.86 6.45
C PRO A 27 17.77 -7.61 5.90
N LEU A 28 17.70 -7.48 4.56
CA LEU A 28 17.02 -6.35 3.92
C LEU A 28 15.50 -6.43 4.13
N GLN A 29 14.91 -7.62 4.12
CA GLN A 29 13.48 -7.78 4.43
C GLN A 29 13.16 -7.29 5.85
N VAL A 30 14.02 -7.62 6.82
CA VAL A 30 13.88 -7.15 8.22
C VAL A 30 14.02 -5.64 8.32
N ILE A 31 15.01 -5.03 7.66
CA ILE A 31 15.15 -3.57 7.64
C ILE A 31 13.91 -2.92 7.05
N LEU A 32 13.45 -3.39 5.89
CA LEU A 32 12.31 -2.80 5.20
C LEU A 32 11.00 -2.94 5.98
N ILE A 33 10.78 -4.03 6.72
CA ILE A 33 9.55 -4.21 7.49
C ILE A 33 9.52 -3.33 8.73
N VAL A 34 10.68 -3.08 9.36
CA VAL A 34 10.81 -2.10 10.46
C VAL A 34 10.52 -0.70 9.94
N LEU A 35 11.14 -0.30 8.82
CA LEU A 35 10.89 1.00 8.20
C LEU A 35 9.44 1.17 7.73
N ASN A 36 8.81 0.11 7.24
CA ASN A 36 7.39 0.11 6.87
C ASN A 36 6.48 0.31 8.10
N SER A 37 6.79 -0.37 9.20
CA SER A 37 6.05 -0.24 10.46
C SER A 37 6.08 1.20 11.00
N MET A 38 7.21 1.88 10.87
CA MET A 38 7.36 3.29 11.23
C MET A 38 6.52 4.25 10.37
N ALA A 39 6.08 3.83 9.18
CA ALA A 39 5.27 4.66 8.28
C ALA A 39 3.77 4.66 8.63
N PHE A 40 3.31 3.71 9.45
CA PHE A 40 1.94 3.62 9.96
C PHE A 40 0.83 3.61 8.87
N GLN A 41 1.09 2.94 7.73
CA GLN A 41 0.13 2.81 6.62
C GLN A 41 -0.54 1.43 6.56
N ASN A 42 -0.97 0.89 7.71
CA ASN A 42 -1.35 -0.51 7.91
C ASN A 42 -0.20 -1.52 7.76
N THR A 43 -0.50 -2.79 8.02
CA THR A 43 0.46 -3.87 7.81
C THR A 43 0.82 -4.00 6.33
N THR A 44 2.05 -4.45 6.06
CA THR A 44 2.50 -4.70 4.69
C THR A 44 1.60 -5.66 3.92
N LEU A 45 0.97 -6.63 4.61
CA LEU A 45 0.03 -7.56 3.99
C LEU A 45 -1.24 -6.84 3.52
N THR A 46 -1.85 -6.02 4.39
CA THR A 46 -3.04 -5.23 4.05
C THR A 46 -2.73 -4.24 2.94
N TRP A 47 -1.60 -3.53 3.03
CA TRP A 47 -1.14 -2.59 2.02
C TRP A 47 -0.97 -3.28 0.66
N ALA A 48 -0.28 -4.44 0.64
CA ALA A 48 -0.04 -5.17 -0.59
C ALA A 48 -1.31 -5.76 -1.21
N ARG A 49 -2.28 -6.18 -0.38
CA ARG A 49 -3.61 -6.58 -0.85
C ARG A 49 -4.28 -5.40 -1.53
N ASP A 50 -4.46 -4.29 -0.82
CA ASP A 50 -5.18 -3.13 -1.33
C ASP A 50 -4.53 -2.57 -2.60
N HIS A 51 -3.20 -2.49 -2.63
CA HIS A 51 -2.43 -2.04 -3.80
C HIS A 51 -2.59 -2.95 -5.02
N ARG A 52 -2.61 -4.28 -4.82
CA ARG A 52 -2.87 -5.23 -5.92
C ARG A 52 -4.30 -5.15 -6.43
N VAL A 53 -5.27 -4.97 -5.54
CA VAL A 53 -6.68 -4.77 -5.94
C VAL A 53 -6.82 -3.47 -6.72
N HIS A 54 -6.20 -2.38 -6.27
CA HIS A 54 -6.15 -1.13 -7.02
C HIS A 54 -5.59 -1.31 -8.43
N HIS A 55 -4.44 -1.97 -8.58
CA HIS A 55 -3.91 -2.20 -9.93
C HIS A 55 -4.79 -3.09 -10.80
N LYS A 56 -5.45 -4.10 -10.22
CA LYS A 56 -6.30 -5.04 -10.96
C LYS A 56 -7.64 -4.39 -11.36
N CYS A 57 -8.19 -3.57 -10.48
CA CYS A 57 -9.54 -3.03 -10.56
C CYS A 57 -9.56 -1.50 -10.69
N SER A 58 -8.46 -0.89 -11.16
CA SER A 58 -8.28 0.58 -11.21
C SER A 58 -9.50 1.25 -11.79
N ASP A 59 -9.92 2.35 -11.15
CA ASP A 59 -11.02 3.20 -11.61
C ASP A 59 -12.40 2.49 -11.67
N THR A 60 -12.52 1.28 -11.11
CA THR A 60 -13.79 0.56 -10.93
C THR A 60 -14.26 0.59 -9.46
N ASN A 61 -15.47 0.12 -9.18
CA ASN A 61 -15.98 0.01 -7.80
C ASN A 61 -15.15 -0.93 -6.91
N GLY A 62 -14.41 -1.86 -7.51
CA GLY A 62 -13.49 -2.74 -6.78
C GLY A 62 -12.18 -2.08 -6.36
N ASP A 63 -11.83 -0.89 -6.87
CA ASP A 63 -10.63 -0.16 -6.41
C ASP A 63 -10.87 0.44 -5.02
N PRO A 64 -10.06 0.07 -3.99
CA PRO A 64 -10.21 0.58 -2.64
C PRO A 64 -10.21 2.10 -2.54
N HIS A 65 -9.54 2.79 -3.45
CA HIS A 65 -9.41 4.24 -3.51
C HIS A 65 -9.73 4.81 -4.89
N ASN A 66 -10.77 4.24 -5.53
CA ASN A 66 -11.29 4.64 -6.84
C ASN A 66 -11.35 6.17 -7.04
N ALA A 67 -10.54 6.67 -7.98
CA ALA A 67 -10.45 8.09 -8.31
C ALA A 67 -11.75 8.68 -8.88
N ASN A 68 -12.60 7.86 -9.52
CA ASN A 68 -13.90 8.29 -10.06
C ASN A 68 -14.90 8.69 -8.96
N ARG A 69 -14.64 8.34 -7.71
CA ARG A 69 -15.42 8.81 -6.54
C ARG A 69 -14.99 10.19 -6.03
N GLY A 70 -14.05 10.84 -6.72
CA GLY A 70 -13.61 12.21 -6.48
C GLY A 70 -12.36 12.32 -5.59
N PHE A 71 -11.70 13.49 -5.67
CA PHE A 71 -10.41 13.76 -5.01
C PHE A 71 -10.40 13.44 -3.52
N PHE A 72 -11.42 13.89 -2.78
CA PHE A 72 -11.46 13.65 -1.33
C PHE A 72 -11.55 12.16 -1.01
N PHE A 73 -12.33 11.40 -1.78
CA PHE A 73 -12.47 9.97 -1.56
C PHE A 73 -11.15 9.23 -1.79
N SER A 74 -10.50 9.42 -2.94
CA SER A 74 -9.26 8.73 -3.27
C SER A 74 -8.07 9.17 -2.40
N HIS A 75 -8.09 10.39 -1.87
CA HIS A 75 -7.02 10.91 -1.01
C HIS A 75 -7.13 10.43 0.44
N MET A 76 -8.31 10.55 1.06
CA MET A 76 -8.52 10.25 2.49
C MET A 76 -9.85 9.54 2.78
N GLY A 77 -10.91 9.86 2.04
CA GLY A 77 -12.27 9.40 2.30
C GLY A 77 -12.42 7.88 2.35
N TRP A 78 -11.67 7.16 1.51
CA TRP A 78 -11.69 5.70 1.47
C TRP A 78 -11.27 5.03 2.79
N LEU A 79 -10.40 5.67 3.58
CA LEU A 79 -9.96 5.18 4.89
C LEU A 79 -11.03 5.38 5.98
N MET A 80 -11.99 6.26 5.75
CA MET A 80 -13.03 6.64 6.72
C MET A 80 -14.37 5.94 6.45
N THR A 81 -14.44 5.10 5.43
CA THR A 81 -15.62 4.33 5.05
C THR A 81 -15.35 2.84 5.17
N LYS A 82 -16.41 2.04 5.34
CA LYS A 82 -16.30 0.59 5.15
C LYS A 82 -15.84 0.31 3.72
N LYS A 83 -14.96 -0.68 3.57
CA LYS A 83 -14.60 -1.20 2.25
C LYS A 83 -15.84 -1.84 1.63
N SER A 84 -16.01 -1.69 0.32
CA SER A 84 -17.05 -2.40 -0.41
C SER A 84 -16.83 -3.91 -0.30
N ASP A 85 -17.93 -4.66 -0.21
CA ASP A 85 -17.90 -6.13 -0.15
C ASP A 85 -17.74 -6.78 -1.54
N GLU A 86 -17.62 -5.96 -2.61
CA GLU A 86 -17.37 -6.38 -4.00
C GLU A 86 -15.91 -6.78 -4.27
#